data_AF-R5ET57-F1
#
_entry.id   AF-R5ET57-F1
#
_cell.length_a   1.000
_cell.length_b   1.000
_cell.length_c   1.000
_cell.angle_alpha   90.00
_cell.angle_beta   90.00
_cell.angle_gamma   90.00
#
_symmetry.space_group_name_H-M   'P 1'
#
loop_
_entity.id
_entity.type
_entity.pdbx_description
1 polymer ?
#
loop_
_entity_poly.entity_id
_entity_poly.type
_entity_poly.pdbx_seq_one_letter_code
_entity_poly.pdbx_strand_id
1 'polypeptide(L)'
;MSETTSNKVQPAKKANAKKTANGTDSKLFVSPVVSAIFWTISIVLVVAVILGNWYYTSFVAVDEGNLSRLLRVAIVIVGFAVALIVALLTNKGRTLLQFGRQSYTELRKVVWPTRQEAVQTTFIVFVAVCVVSLFLYLCDIVFLQLVRLFTL
;
A
#
# COMPACT_ATOMS: atom_id res chain seq x y z
N MET A 1 -42.77 -2.47 61.08
CA MET A 1 -41.50 -1.72 61.04
C MET A 1 -41.36 -1.17 59.62
N SER A 2 -42.18 -0.19 59.25
CA SER A 2 -41.87 1.27 59.27
C SER A 2 -40.77 1.66 58.28
N GLU A 3 -41.22 2.27 57.18
CA GLU A 3 -40.48 3.22 56.34
C GLU A 3 -39.61 4.14 57.21
N THR A 4 -38.47 4.68 56.79
CA THR A 4 -38.41 5.73 55.78
C THR A 4 -36.94 6.13 55.53
N THR A 5 -36.63 6.34 54.24
CA THR A 5 -35.79 7.42 53.72
C THR A 5 -34.31 7.44 54.10
N SER A 6 -33.44 7.28 53.10
CA SER A 6 -32.71 8.42 52.54
C SER A 6 -31.55 7.97 51.64
N ASN A 7 -31.55 8.59 50.46
CA ASN A 7 -30.35 9.15 49.83
C ASN A 7 -29.73 8.44 48.60
N LYS A 8 -30.01 9.08 47.47
CA LYS A 8 -29.14 9.32 46.31
C LYS A 8 -28.75 8.18 45.37
N VAL A 9 -29.56 8.11 44.31
CA VAL A 9 -29.17 8.50 42.94
C VAL A 9 -27.77 9.15 42.79
N GLN A 10 -26.94 8.50 41.95
CA GLN A 10 -25.80 8.99 41.14
C GLN A 10 -24.45 9.36 41.82
N PRO A 11 -23.29 9.25 41.11
CA PRO A 11 -23.03 8.69 39.79
C PRO A 11 -21.81 7.75 39.68
N ALA A 12 -21.87 6.92 38.64
CA ALA A 12 -20.78 6.41 37.84
C ALA A 12 -19.42 7.16 37.94
N LYS A 13 -18.36 6.38 38.15
CA LYS A 13 -17.25 6.31 37.19
C LYS A 13 -16.51 7.64 36.91
N LYS A 14 -16.16 8.43 37.92
CA LYS A 14 -15.28 9.62 37.77
C LYS A 14 -13.89 9.50 38.40
N ALA A 15 -13.41 8.29 38.70
CA ALA A 15 -12.03 8.07 39.16
C ALA A 15 -11.08 7.55 38.06
N ASN A 16 -11.59 7.16 36.89
CA ASN A 16 -10.79 6.59 35.79
C ASN A 16 -10.78 7.43 34.50
N ALA A 17 -11.16 8.71 34.58
CA ALA A 17 -11.11 9.64 33.45
C ALA A 17 -9.81 10.48 33.41
N LYS A 18 -8.86 10.24 34.32
CA LYS A 18 -7.62 11.04 34.44
C LYS A 18 -6.32 10.26 34.13
N LYS A 19 -6.40 9.03 33.62
CA LYS A 19 -5.23 8.20 33.30
C LYS A 19 -5.27 7.64 31.87
N THR A 20 -5.71 8.46 30.93
CA THR A 20 -5.51 8.27 29.48
C THR A 20 -5.11 9.60 28.83
N ALA A 21 -4.41 10.45 29.58
CA ALA A 21 -3.86 11.73 29.12
C ALA A 21 -2.33 11.66 28.99
N ASN A 22 -1.78 10.47 28.73
CA ASN A 22 -0.36 10.31 28.49
C ASN A 22 -0.12 9.06 27.63
N GLY A 23 -0.10 9.26 26.32
CA GLY A 23 -0.03 8.14 25.38
C GLY A 23 0.22 8.59 23.95
N THR A 24 0.95 9.68 23.73
CA THR A 24 1.53 9.96 22.42
C THR A 24 2.77 10.84 22.60
N ASP A 25 3.79 10.31 23.27
CA ASP A 25 5.15 10.71 22.95
C ASP A 25 5.43 10.18 21.53
N SER A 26 4.89 10.86 20.52
CA SER A 26 5.43 10.74 19.17
C SER A 26 6.87 11.21 19.32
N LYS A 27 7.82 10.28 19.47
CA LYS A 27 9.24 10.60 19.40
C LYS A 27 9.47 11.13 18.00
N LEU A 28 9.31 12.44 17.83
CA LEU A 28 9.62 13.17 16.62
C LEU A 28 11.14 13.11 16.53
N PHE A 29 11.65 12.18 15.72
CA PHE A 29 13.09 11.98 15.55
C PHE A 29 13.76 13.22 14.93
N VAL A 30 12.97 14.07 14.28
CA VAL A 30 13.35 15.35 13.66
C VAL A 30 12.21 16.35 13.87
N SER A 31 12.49 17.65 13.94
CA SER A 31 11.44 18.67 14.14
C SER A 31 10.36 18.60 13.04
N PRO A 32 9.08 18.89 13.36
CA PRO A 32 7.99 18.84 12.38
C PRO A 32 8.29 19.66 11.12
N VAL A 33 8.96 20.81 11.29
CA VAL A 33 9.37 21.71 10.21
C VAL A 33 10.41 21.06 9.31
N VAL A 34 11.47 20.47 9.87
CA VAL A 34 12.52 19.82 9.07
C VAL A 34 12.00 18.57 8.38
N SER A 35 11.07 17.83 8.99
CA SER A 35 10.39 16.71 8.32
C SER A 35 9.49 17.18 7.17
N ALA A 36 8.82 18.32 7.29
CA ALA A 36 8.02 18.91 6.22
C ALA A 36 8.92 19.38 5.06
N ILE A 37 10.08 19.98 5.37
CA ILE A 37 11.07 20.42 4.39
C ILE A 37 11.59 19.22 3.57
N PHE A 38 12.04 18.14 4.22
CA PHE A 38 12.51 16.94 3.49
C PHE A 38 11.42 16.28 2.66
N TRP A 39 10.17 16.31 3.13
CA TRP A 39 9.04 15.76 2.39
C TRP A 39 8.74 16.59 1.13
N THR A 40 8.75 17.92 1.24
CA THR A 40 8.59 18.82 0.09
C THR A 40 9.75 18.67 -0.89
N ILE A 41 11.00 18.58 -0.40
CA ILE A 41 12.18 18.35 -1.25
C ILE A 41 12.08 17.03 -2.01
N SER A 42 11.62 15.95 -1.36
CA SER A 42 11.43 14.66 -2.01
C SER A 42 10.39 14.75 -3.14
N ILE A 43 9.25 15.40 -2.90
CA ILE A 43 8.20 15.61 -3.94
C ILE A 43 8.76 16.42 -5.12
N VAL A 44 9.46 17.51 -4.83
CA VAL A 44 10.08 18.36 -5.86
C VAL A 44 11.08 17.55 -6.69
N LEU A 45 11.87 16.69 -6.06
CA LEU A 45 12.85 15.84 -6.76
C LEU A 45 12.17 14.80 -7.64
N VAL A 46 11.08 14.17 -7.19
CA VAL A 46 10.28 13.25 -8.03
C VAL A 46 9.69 13.99 -9.24
N VAL A 47 9.10 15.16 -9.02
CA VAL A 47 8.54 15.99 -10.10
C VAL A 47 9.63 16.42 -11.08
N ALA A 48 10.82 16.78 -10.59
CA ALA A 48 11.97 17.11 -11.44
C ALA A 48 12.45 15.91 -12.27
N VAL A 49 12.43 14.68 -11.74
CA VAL A 49 12.76 13.46 -12.50
C VAL A 49 11.72 13.19 -13.59
N ILE A 50 10.42 13.37 -13.29
CA ILE A 50 9.32 13.16 -14.24
C ILE A 50 9.38 14.22 -15.35
N LEU A 51 9.49 15.49 -14.99
CA LEU A 51 9.58 16.60 -15.95
C LEU A 51 10.88 16.55 -16.74
N GLY A 52 11.99 16.14 -16.10
CA GLY A 52 13.25 15.88 -16.79
C GLY A 52 13.08 14.79 -17.85
N ASN A 53 12.49 13.65 -17.49
CA ASN A 53 12.20 12.57 -18.44
C ASN A 53 11.29 13.02 -19.59
N TRP A 54 10.23 13.79 -19.29
CA TRP A 54 9.35 14.36 -20.29
C TRP A 54 10.07 15.35 -21.21
N TYR A 55 10.88 16.26 -20.65
CA TYR A 55 11.66 17.24 -21.40
C TYR A 55 12.70 16.56 -22.31
N TYR A 56 13.41 15.56 -21.81
CA TYR A 56 14.36 14.76 -22.61
C TYR A 56 13.68 13.97 -23.73
N THR A 57 12.44 13.52 -23.53
CA THR A 57 11.65 12.84 -24.58
C THR A 57 11.14 13.82 -25.63
N SER A 58 10.84 15.06 -25.23
CA SER A 58 10.18 16.06 -26.09
C SER A 58 11.12 16.94 -26.90
N PHE A 59 12.28 17.31 -26.34
CA PHE A 59 13.19 18.31 -26.92
C PHE A 59 14.54 17.75 -27.38
N VAL A 60 14.98 16.61 -26.83
CA VAL A 60 16.27 16.00 -27.17
C VAL A 60 16.02 14.66 -27.85
N ALA A 61 15.85 14.70 -29.17
CA ALA A 61 15.88 13.53 -30.03
C ALA A 61 17.30 12.92 -30.01
N VAL A 62 17.66 12.24 -28.93
CA VAL A 62 18.85 11.38 -28.90
C VAL A 62 18.57 10.23 -29.86
N ASP A 63 19.45 10.08 -30.85
CA ASP A 63 19.49 8.99 -31.82
C ASP A 63 18.97 7.66 -31.26
N GLU A 64 18.21 6.94 -32.09
CA GLU A 64 17.58 5.64 -31.82
C GLU A 64 18.59 4.48 -31.65
N GLY A 65 19.79 4.75 -31.15
CA GLY A 65 20.71 3.70 -30.72
C GLY A 65 20.17 2.96 -29.49
N ASN A 66 20.26 1.64 -29.47
CA ASN A 66 19.86 0.82 -28.31
C ASN A 66 20.52 1.27 -26.98
N LEU A 67 21.72 1.85 -27.06
CA LEU A 67 22.49 2.32 -25.91
C LEU A 67 21.90 3.59 -25.26
N SER A 68 21.28 4.48 -26.04
CA SER A 68 20.66 5.72 -25.52
C SER A 68 19.37 5.43 -24.76
N ARG A 69 18.62 4.39 -25.17
CA ARG A 69 17.39 3.93 -24.48
C ARG A 69 17.71 3.39 -23.08
N LEU A 70 18.74 2.57 -22.94
CA LEU A 70 19.15 1.99 -21.66
C LEU A 70 19.67 3.05 -20.68
N LEU A 71 20.48 4.00 -21.16
CA LEU A 71 21.02 5.08 -20.33
C LEU A 71 19.90 5.96 -19.73
N ARG A 72 18.86 6.27 -20.52
CA ARG A 72 17.69 7.04 -20.06
C ARG A 72 16.96 6.35 -18.92
N VAL A 73 16.62 5.07 -19.12
CA VAL A 73 15.94 4.26 -18.11
C VAL A 73 16.79 4.16 -16.84
N ALA A 74 18.11 3.98 -16.99
CA ALA A 74 19.03 3.95 -15.85
C ALA A 74 19.03 5.27 -15.06
N ILE A 75 19.08 6.43 -15.70
CA ILE A 75 19.07 7.74 -15.03
C ILE A 75 17.75 7.98 -14.27
N VAL A 76 16.61 7.62 -14.88
CA VAL A 76 15.29 7.76 -14.22
C VAL A 76 15.21 6.85 -13.00
N ILE A 77 15.66 5.59 -13.12
CA ILE A 77 15.69 4.64 -12.02
C ILE A 77 16.57 5.17 -10.87
N VAL A 78 17.76 5.68 -11.19
CA VAL A 78 18.68 6.26 -10.17
C VAL A 78 18.05 7.49 -9.51
N GLY A 79 17.45 8.40 -10.27
CA GLY A 79 16.77 9.58 -9.73
C GLY A 79 15.61 9.21 -8.80
N PHE A 80 14.80 8.22 -9.20
CA PHE A 80 13.71 7.71 -8.39
C PHE A 80 14.21 7.01 -7.13
N ALA A 81 15.29 6.23 -7.22
CA ALA A 81 15.92 5.59 -6.07
C ALA A 81 16.44 6.63 -5.06
N VAL A 82 17.09 7.70 -5.52
CA VAL A 82 17.55 8.80 -4.65
C VAL A 82 16.37 9.50 -3.98
N ALA A 83 15.29 9.79 -4.72
CA ALA A 83 14.08 10.39 -4.16
C ALA A 83 13.47 9.52 -3.05
N LEU A 84 13.44 8.21 -3.28
CA LEU A 84 12.92 7.22 -2.35
C LEU A 84 13.81 7.11 -1.11
N ILE A 85 15.14 7.14 -1.26
CA ILE A 85 16.07 7.17 -0.13
C ILE A 85 15.85 8.41 0.74
N VAL A 86 15.68 9.59 0.13
CA VAL A 86 15.39 10.84 0.86
C VAL A 86 14.03 10.76 1.57
N ALA A 87 13.01 10.16 0.93
CA ALA A 87 11.71 9.93 1.55
C ALA A 87 11.79 8.98 2.76
N LEU A 88 12.59 7.91 2.67
CA LEU A 88 12.80 6.95 3.76
C LEU A 88 13.59 7.54 4.95
N LEU A 89 14.45 8.53 4.70
CA LEU A 89 15.20 9.26 5.74
C LEU A 89 14.32 10.28 6.51
N THR A 90 13.12 10.60 6.01
CA THR A 90 12.18 11.53 6.66
C THR A 90 11.54 10.90 7.91
N ASN A 91 11.00 11.71 8.83
CA ASN A 91 10.38 11.23 10.08
C ASN A 91 9.27 10.19 9.82
N LYS A 92 8.43 10.40 8.79
CA LYS A 92 7.44 9.40 8.35
C LYS A 92 8.10 8.11 7.82
N GLY A 93 9.19 8.22 7.07
CA GLY A 93 9.94 7.08 6.54
C GLY A 93 10.57 6.21 7.64
N ARG A 94 11.19 6.83 8.65
CA ARG A 94 11.74 6.10 9.82
C ARG A 94 10.68 5.37 10.62
N THR A 95 9.52 6.00 10.81
CA THR A 95 8.36 5.38 11.44
C THR A 95 7.86 4.18 10.65
N LEU A 96 7.76 4.27 9.32
CA LEU A 96 7.41 3.13 8.45
C LEU A 96 8.43 1.98 8.53
N LEU A 97 9.72 2.27 8.61
CA LEU A 97 10.76 1.24 8.79
C LEU A 97 10.65 0.53 10.14
N GLN A 98 10.33 1.27 11.21
CA GLN A 98 10.08 0.68 12.52
C GLN A 98 8.80 -0.18 12.52
N PHE A 99 7.73 0.31 11.89
CA PHE A 99 6.52 -0.48 11.69
C PHE A 99 6.79 -1.74 10.87
N GLY A 100 7.60 -1.68 9.80
CA GLY A 100 7.98 -2.86 9.02
C GLY A 100 8.71 -3.93 9.84
N ARG A 101 9.60 -3.51 10.76
CA ARG A 101 10.27 -4.43 11.69
C ARG A 101 9.28 -5.08 12.66
N GLN A 102 8.34 -4.31 13.19
CA GLN A 102 7.27 -4.81 14.07
C GLN A 102 6.34 -5.77 13.32
N SER A 103 5.94 -5.43 12.08
CA SER A 103 5.14 -6.29 11.22
C SER A 103 5.85 -7.62 10.93
N TYR A 104 7.16 -7.63 10.70
CA TYR A 104 7.90 -8.87 10.50
C TYR A 104 7.88 -9.80 11.72
N THR A 105 7.97 -9.21 12.93
CA THR A 105 7.85 -10.00 14.17
C THR A 105 6.45 -10.57 14.39
N GLU A 106 5.40 -9.89 13.92
CA GLU A 106 4.02 -10.41 13.94
C GLU A 106 3.77 -11.45 12.84
N LEU A 107 4.34 -11.26 11.64
CA LEU A 107 4.27 -12.24 10.55
C LEU A 107 4.89 -13.58 10.92
N ARG A 108 5.90 -13.58 11.79
CA ARG A 108 6.48 -14.83 12.32
C ARG A 108 5.53 -15.58 13.25
N LYS A 109 4.54 -14.91 13.84
CA LYS A 109 3.49 -15.55 14.65
C LYS A 109 2.35 -16.11 13.81
N VAL A 110 2.32 -15.79 12.51
CA VAL A 110 1.36 -16.40 11.58
C VAL A 110 1.79 -17.85 11.39
N VAL A 111 1.00 -18.76 11.94
CA VAL A 111 1.12 -20.18 11.65
C VAL A 111 0.67 -20.34 10.20
N TRP A 112 1.64 -20.46 9.30
CA TRP A 112 1.34 -20.70 7.90
C TRP A 112 0.71 -22.09 7.76
N PRO A 113 -0.41 -22.19 7.03
CA PRO A 113 -1.09 -23.45 6.82
C PRO A 113 -0.14 -24.48 6.23
N THR A 114 -0.33 -25.74 6.59
CA THR A 114 0.51 -26.83 6.08
C THR A 114 0.40 -26.89 4.55
N ARG A 115 1.45 -27.37 3.86
CA ARG A 115 1.44 -27.46 2.39
C ARG A 115 0.25 -28.25 1.84
N GLN A 116 -0.25 -29.21 2.60
CA GLN A 116 -1.38 -30.04 2.21
C GLN A 116 -2.70 -29.24 2.22
N GLU A 117 -2.95 -28.44 3.26
CA GLU A 117 -4.16 -27.60 3.36
C GLU A 117 -4.18 -26.48 2.31
N ALA A 118 -3.01 -25.87 2.05
CA ALA A 118 -2.86 -24.83 1.03
C ALA A 118 -3.12 -25.38 -0.38
N VAL A 119 -2.61 -26.56 -0.69
CA VAL A 119 -2.83 -27.22 -1.99
C VAL A 119 -4.29 -27.66 -2.14
N GLN A 120 -4.91 -28.19 -1.08
CA GLN A 120 -6.31 -28.59 -1.12
C GLN A 120 -7.23 -27.41 -1.46
N THR A 121 -7.03 -26.27 -0.80
CA THR A 121 -7.84 -25.06 -1.05
C THR A 121 -7.57 -24.50 -2.45
N THR A 122 -6.30 -24.46 -2.88
CA THR A 122 -5.93 -24.02 -4.23
C THR A 122 -6.53 -24.93 -5.31
N PHE A 123 -6.55 -26.24 -5.09
CA PHE A 123 -7.11 -27.20 -6.02
C PHE A 123 -8.63 -27.03 -6.15
N ILE A 124 -9.35 -26.80 -5.05
CA ILE A 124 -10.78 -26.48 -5.08
C ILE A 124 -11.04 -25.23 -5.94
N VAL A 125 -10.29 -24.15 -5.70
CA VAL A 125 -10.42 -22.91 -6.48
C VAL A 125 -10.04 -23.13 -7.95
N PHE A 126 -8.99 -23.90 -8.22
CA PHE A 126 -8.54 -24.23 -9.58
C PHE A 126 -9.63 -24.95 -10.37
N VAL A 127 -10.25 -25.97 -9.78
CA VAL A 127 -11.38 -26.68 -10.39
C VAL A 127 -12.55 -25.73 -10.63
N ALA A 128 -12.90 -24.87 -9.67
CA ALA A 128 -13.98 -23.89 -9.84
C ALA A 128 -13.70 -22.92 -11.01
N VAL A 129 -12.47 -22.40 -11.13
CA VAL A 129 -12.06 -21.51 -12.22
C VAL A 129 -12.10 -22.24 -13.56
N CYS A 130 -11.65 -23.50 -13.63
CA CYS A 130 -11.73 -24.32 -14.86
C CYS A 130 -13.18 -24.52 -15.33
N VAL A 131 -14.13 -24.74 -14.40
CA VAL A 131 -15.55 -24.90 -14.76
C VAL A 131 -16.12 -23.59 -15.30
N VAL A 132 -15.84 -22.46 -14.64
CA VAL A 132 -16.35 -21.15 -15.07
C VAL A 132 -15.73 -20.73 -16.40
N SER A 133 -14.42 -20.92 -16.59
CA SER A 133 -13.75 -20.57 -17.85
C SER A 133 -14.25 -21.42 -19.01
N LEU A 134 -14.49 -22.72 -18.80
CA LEU A 134 -15.05 -23.60 -19.81
C LEU A 134 -16.50 -23.23 -20.16
N PHE A 135 -17.31 -22.87 -19.16
CA PHE A 135 -18.68 -22.41 -19.36
C PHE A 135 -18.72 -21.11 -20.18
N LEU A 136 -17.93 -20.11 -19.79
CA LEU A 136 -17.83 -18.85 -20.54
C LEU A 136 -17.36 -19.08 -21.98
N TYR A 137 -16.32 -19.90 -22.17
CA TYR A 137 -15.83 -20.24 -23.51
C TYR A 137 -16.91 -20.88 -24.40
N LEU A 138 -17.72 -21.79 -23.85
CA LEU A 138 -18.86 -22.38 -24.57
C LEU A 138 -19.91 -21.32 -24.92
N CYS A 139 -20.27 -20.46 -23.98
CA CYS A 139 -21.21 -19.37 -24.21
C CYS A 139 -20.71 -18.39 -25.27
N ASP A 140 -19.43 -18.04 -25.25
CA ASP A 140 -18.79 -17.16 -26.23
C ASP A 140 -18.85 -17.78 -27.63
N ILE A 141 -18.59 -19.08 -27.79
CA ILE A 141 -18.72 -19.78 -29.08
C ILE A 141 -20.16 -19.69 -29.60
N VAL A 142 -21.15 -19.97 -28.75
CA VAL A 142 -22.56 -19.91 -29.13
C VAL A 142 -22.95 -18.50 -29.52
N PHE A 143 -22.51 -17.50 -28.75
CA PHE A 143 -22.79 -16.10 -29.04
C PHE A 143 -22.16 -15.66 -30.37
N LEU A 144 -20.90 -16.03 -30.64
CA LEU A 144 -20.24 -15.77 -31.91
C LEU A 144 -20.96 -16.43 -33.09
N GLN A 145 -21.46 -17.66 -32.91
CA GLN A 145 -22.26 -18.35 -33.94
C GLN A 145 -23.59 -17.63 -34.20
N LEU A 146 -24.29 -17.18 -33.16
CA LEU A 146 -25.53 -16.41 -33.31
C LEU A 146 -25.29 -15.07 -34.01
N VAL A 147 -24.28 -14.31 -33.59
CA VAL A 147 -23.95 -13.02 -34.22
C VAL A 147 -23.56 -13.22 -35.69
N ARG A 148 -22.79 -14.25 -36.00
CA ARG A 148 -22.44 -14.60 -37.38
C ARG A 148 -23.68 -14.97 -38.21
N LEU A 149 -24.65 -15.68 -37.63
CA LEU A 149 -25.91 -16.01 -38.32
C LEU A 149 -26.76 -14.75 -38.58
N PHE A 150 -26.78 -13.78 -37.66
CA PHE A 150 -27.56 -12.55 -37.83
C PHE A 150 -26.90 -11.52 -38.76
N THR A 151 -25.57 -11.49 -38.81
CA THR A 151 -24.81 -10.48 -39.57
C THR A 151 -24.52 -10.92 -41.01
N LEU A 152 -24.64 -12.21 -41.32
CA LEU A 152 -24.36 -12.82 -42.61
C LEU A 152 -25.66 -13.25 -43.29
#